data_AF-A0A7V6ECI2-F1
#
_entry.id   AF-A0A7V6ECI2-F1
#
_cell.length_a   1.000
_cell.length_b   1.000
_cell.length_c   1.000
_cell.angle_alpha   90.00
_cell.angle_beta   90.00
_cell.angle_gamma   90.00
#
_symmetry.space_group_name_H-M   'P 1'
#
loop_
_entity.id
_entity.type
_entity.pdbx_description
1 polymer ?
#
loop_
_entity_poly.entity_id
_entity_poly.type
_entity_poly.pdbx_seq_one_letter_code
_entity_poly.pdbx_strand_id
1 'polypeptide(L)'
;MVTPEQSEQCVAHVLQTFPKATLARVCRLTGCSRKKKYYSPKMPAKDAVVKKAIQVVVGTSRKGRVKVIRLVQKKHPEMGSFKIRRVYEREGFALNKRLRRRSLLFQFTNAKFETTNYIYNLSKKATTYLIILTKLKNIF
;
A
#
# COMPACT_ATOMS: atom_id res chain seq x y z
N MET A 1 32.22 -4.06 -5.70
CA MET A 1 31.26 -3.49 -6.68
C MET A 1 31.22 -1.98 -6.46
N VAL A 2 31.57 -1.18 -7.47
CA VAL A 2 31.55 0.29 -7.35
C VAL A 2 30.09 0.75 -7.47
N THR A 3 29.61 1.57 -6.53
CA THR A 3 28.26 2.12 -6.62
C THR A 3 28.18 3.15 -7.77
N PRO A 4 27.01 3.34 -8.40
CA PRO A 4 26.84 4.36 -9.44
C PRO A 4 27.28 5.75 -8.97
N GLU A 5 26.99 6.10 -7.72
CA GLU A 5 27.36 7.38 -7.10
C GLU A 5 28.89 7.55 -7.02
N GLN A 6 29.60 6.52 -6.56
CA GLN A 6 31.07 6.53 -6.52
C GLN A 6 31.69 6.64 -7.92
N SER A 7 31.09 6.00 -8.92
CA SER A 7 31.56 6.11 -10.32
C SER A 7 31.35 7.53 -10.88
N GLU A 8 30.27 8.21 -10.49
CA GLU A 8 29.97 9.59 -10.88
C GLU A 8 30.94 10.58 -10.21
N GLN A 9 31.24 10.38 -8.92
CA GLN A 9 32.25 11.16 -8.20
C GLN A 9 33.64 11.04 -8.82
N CYS A 10 34.02 9.84 -9.25
CA CYS A 10 35.31 9.59 -9.88
C CYS A 10 35.45 10.34 -11.22
N VAL A 11 34.39 10.32 -12.05
CA VAL A 11 34.34 11.09 -13.31
C VAL A 11 34.40 12.60 -13.06
N ALA A 12 33.68 13.10 -12.04
CA ALA A 12 33.69 14.51 -11.67
C ALA A 12 35.07 14.98 -11.22
N HIS A 13 35.74 14.17 -10.40
CA HIS A 13 37.10 14.45 -9.93
C HIS A 13 38.09 14.56 -11.11
N VAL A 14 38.06 13.62 -12.05
CA VAL A 14 38.95 13.64 -13.23
C VAL A 14 38.71 14.88 -14.10
N LEU A 15 37.46 15.32 -14.25
CA LEU A 15 37.15 16.55 -15.00
C LEU A 15 37.62 17.82 -14.31
N GLN A 16 37.59 17.86 -12.97
CA GLN A 16 38.16 18.96 -12.20
C GLN A 16 39.68 19.02 -12.35
N THR A 17 40.35 17.87 -12.29
CA THR A 17 41.80 17.76 -12.44
C THR A 17 42.27 18.04 -13.87
N PHE A 18 41.48 17.64 -14.87
CA PHE A 18 41.83 17.79 -16.29
C PHE A 18 40.74 18.52 -17.07
N PRO A 19 40.68 19.86 -17.01
CA PRO A 19 39.62 20.64 -17.65
C PRO A 19 39.62 20.56 -19.19
N LYS A 20 40.75 20.18 -19.80
CA LYS A 20 40.86 19.98 -21.27
C LYS A 20 40.25 18.65 -21.74
N ALA A 21 40.00 17.70 -20.83
CA ALA A 21 39.49 16.39 -21.20
C ALA A 21 37.98 16.44 -21.47
N THR A 22 37.54 15.81 -22.56
CA THR A 22 36.10 15.69 -22.84
C THR A 22 35.47 14.62 -21.94
N LEU A 23 34.23 14.84 -21.50
CA LEU A 23 33.50 13.84 -20.71
C LEU A 23 33.48 12.46 -21.40
N ALA A 24 33.35 12.43 -22.73
CA ALA A 24 33.33 11.18 -23.48
C ALA A 24 34.62 10.37 -23.31
N ARG A 25 35.78 11.06 -23.26
CA ARG A 25 37.09 10.44 -23.02
C ARG A 25 37.20 9.94 -21.59
N VAL A 26 36.79 10.75 -20.61
CA VAL A 26 36.81 10.37 -19.19
C VAL A 26 35.92 9.15 -18.93
N CYS A 27 34.67 9.15 -19.39
CA CYS A 27 33.76 8.01 -19.22
C CYS A 27 34.27 6.72 -19.89
N ARG A 28 35.04 6.83 -20.99
CA ARG A 28 35.67 5.67 -21.64
C ARG A 28 36.79 5.10 -20.76
N LEU A 29 37.60 5.96 -20.15
CA LEU A 29 38.69 5.55 -19.26
C LEU A 29 38.19 4.96 -17.95
N THR A 30 37.13 5.51 -17.38
CA THR A 30 36.55 5.07 -16.10
C THR A 30 35.50 3.97 -16.24
N GLY A 31 35.21 3.49 -17.46
CA GLY A 31 34.17 2.48 -17.71
C GLY A 31 32.74 2.93 -17.40
N CYS A 32 32.50 4.24 -17.31
CA CYS A 32 31.21 4.81 -16.91
C CYS A 32 30.27 5.03 -18.11
N SER A 33 28.96 4.82 -17.90
CA SER A 33 27.94 5.05 -18.94
C SER A 33 27.67 6.54 -19.17
N ARG A 34 27.61 6.94 -20.44
CA ARG A 34 27.30 8.31 -20.87
C ARG A 34 25.80 8.66 -20.82
N LYS A 35 24.92 7.65 -20.65
CA LYS A 35 23.47 7.78 -20.88
C LYS A 35 22.78 8.78 -19.94
N LYS A 36 23.21 8.88 -18.67
CA LYS A 36 22.62 9.81 -17.69
C LYS A 36 22.90 11.28 -17.98
N LYS A 37 23.97 11.62 -18.72
CA LYS A 37 24.37 13.03 -18.93
C LYS A 37 23.37 13.82 -19.78
N TYR A 38 22.85 13.18 -20.83
CA TYR A 38 22.00 13.86 -21.83
C TYR A 38 20.52 13.70 -21.56
N TYR A 39 20.14 12.64 -20.83
CA TYR A 39 18.76 12.35 -20.51
C TYR A 39 18.52 12.55 -19.02
N SER A 40 18.21 13.79 -18.63
CA SER A 40 17.52 14.02 -17.35
C SER A 40 16.04 13.66 -17.57
N PRO A 41 15.42 12.82 -16.73
CA PRO A 41 13.98 12.61 -16.83
C PRO A 41 13.28 13.98 -16.70
N LYS A 42 12.56 14.42 -17.74
CA LYS A 42 11.73 15.65 -17.71
C LYS A 42 10.53 15.54 -16.77
N MET A 43 10.20 14.31 -16.34
CA MET A 43 9.04 13.99 -15.50
C MET A 43 9.04 14.60 -14.09
N PRO A 44 10.14 14.60 -13.29
CA PRO A 44 10.16 15.15 -11.93
C PRO A 44 9.66 16.60 -11.82
N ALA A 45 10.01 17.49 -12.74
CA ALA A 45 9.55 18.88 -12.69
C ALA A 45 8.04 19.01 -12.93
N LYS A 46 7.48 18.24 -13.88
CA LYS A 46 6.05 18.26 -14.19
C LYS A 46 5.21 17.58 -13.11
N ASP A 47 5.77 16.55 -12.48
CA ASP A 47 5.11 15.78 -11.42
C ASP A 47 5.02 16.60 -10.10
N ALA A 48 5.85 17.64 -9.93
CA ALA A 48 5.80 18.53 -8.76
C ALA A 48 4.46 19.26 -8.59
N VAL A 49 3.83 19.69 -9.70
CA VAL A 49 2.51 20.35 -9.66
C VAL A 49 1.44 19.38 -9.17
N VAL A 50 1.47 18.15 -9.70
CA VAL A 50 0.55 17.08 -9.31
C VAL A 50 0.77 16.67 -7.85
N LYS A 51 2.02 16.61 -7.39
CA LYS A 51 2.37 16.33 -6.00
C LYS A 51 1.76 17.34 -5.05
N LYS A 52 1.88 18.64 -5.35
CA LYS A 52 1.25 19.71 -4.56
C LYS A 52 -0.26 19.57 -4.52
N ALA A 53 -0.90 19.33 -5.66
CA ALA A 53 -2.36 19.12 -5.73
C ALA A 53 -2.82 17.93 -4.88
N ILE A 54 -2.08 16.81 -4.92
CA ILE A 54 -2.34 15.64 -4.09
C ILE A 54 -2.18 15.98 -2.60
N GLN A 55 -1.11 16.69 -2.21
CA GLN A 55 -0.88 17.09 -0.81
C GLN A 55 -2.02 17.94 -0.25
N VAL A 56 -2.50 18.92 -1.03
CA VAL A 56 -3.64 19.77 -0.65
C VAL A 56 -4.93 18.96 -0.44
N VAL A 57 -5.16 17.93 -1.27
CA VAL A 57 -6.35 17.08 -1.19
C VAL A 57 -6.28 16.05 -0.07
N VAL A 58 -5.10 15.48 0.17
CA VAL A 58 -4.87 14.49 1.23
C VAL A 58 -4.90 15.17 2.60
N GLY A 59 -4.27 16.34 2.73
CA GLY A 59 -4.17 17.08 3.98
C GLY A 59 -3.52 16.22 5.07
N THR A 60 -4.17 16.14 6.23
CA THR A 60 -3.68 15.39 7.41
C THR A 60 -4.05 13.91 7.42
N SER A 61 -4.98 13.46 6.58
CA SER A 61 -5.52 12.10 6.63
C SER A 61 -5.17 11.28 5.40
N ARG A 62 -4.68 10.06 5.61
CA ARG A 62 -4.35 9.15 4.51
C ARG A 62 -5.62 8.74 3.75
N LYS A 63 -5.62 8.94 2.44
CA LYS A 63 -6.74 8.57 1.55
C LYS A 63 -6.26 7.58 0.50
N GLY A 64 -7.14 6.64 0.14
CA GLY A 64 -6.86 5.67 -0.91
C GLY A 64 -6.79 6.30 -2.30
N ARG A 65 -5.99 5.69 -3.18
CA ARG A 65 -5.74 6.14 -4.56
C ARG A 65 -6.99 6.59 -5.32
N VAL A 66 -8.04 5.76 -5.34
CA VAL A 66 -9.29 6.06 -6.08
C VAL A 66 -9.95 7.34 -5.56
N LYS A 67 -9.94 7.53 -4.23
CA LYS A 67 -10.51 8.72 -3.61
C LYS A 67 -9.68 9.96 -3.92
N VAL A 68 -8.35 9.84 -3.87
CA VAL A 68 -7.43 10.94 -4.23
C VAL A 68 -7.63 11.36 -5.68
N ILE A 69 -7.69 10.42 -6.63
CA ILE A 69 -7.90 10.73 -8.05
C ILE A 69 -9.17 11.55 -8.25
N ARG A 70 -10.31 11.10 -7.70
CA ARG A 70 -11.57 11.83 -7.84
C ARG A 70 -11.52 13.23 -7.21
N LEU A 71 -10.91 13.36 -6.03
CA LEU A 71 -10.84 14.63 -5.33
C LEU A 71 -9.91 15.63 -6.02
N VAL A 72 -8.78 15.16 -6.55
CA VAL A 72 -7.87 15.99 -7.34
C VAL A 72 -8.56 16.44 -8.62
N GLN A 73 -9.21 15.53 -9.35
CA GLN A 73 -9.95 15.87 -10.58
C GLN A 73 -11.12 16.82 -10.33
N LYS A 74 -11.77 16.75 -9.16
CA LYS A 74 -12.83 17.70 -8.78
C LYS A 74 -12.29 19.13 -8.61
N LYS A 75 -11.04 19.30 -8.15
CA LYS A 75 -10.39 20.61 -7.98
C LYS A 75 -9.61 21.06 -9.21
N HIS A 76 -9.09 20.10 -9.98
CA HIS A 76 -8.20 20.28 -11.12
C HIS A 76 -8.66 19.34 -12.26
N PRO A 77 -9.76 19.67 -12.96
CA PRO A 77 -10.34 18.82 -14.00
C PRO A 77 -9.39 18.55 -15.18
N GLU A 78 -8.43 19.44 -15.42
CA GLU A 78 -7.37 19.31 -16.41
C GLU A 78 -6.36 18.19 -16.11
N MET A 79 -6.33 17.68 -14.87
CA MET A 79 -5.38 16.64 -14.46
C MET A 79 -5.90 15.24 -14.77
N GLY A 80 -5.21 14.55 -15.69
CA GLY A 80 -5.51 13.16 -16.03
C GLY A 80 -5.25 12.17 -14.88
N SER A 81 -6.17 11.23 -14.71
CA SER A 81 -6.13 10.17 -13.67
C SER A 81 -4.82 9.35 -13.69
N PHE A 82 -4.28 9.08 -14.87
CA PHE A 82 -3.01 8.35 -15.03
C PHE A 82 -1.83 9.09 -14.41
N LYS A 83 -1.73 10.41 -14.62
CA LYS A 83 -0.66 11.25 -14.04
C LYS A 83 -0.76 11.24 -12.51
N ILE A 84 -1.98 11.43 -11.99
CA ILE A 84 -2.25 11.44 -10.55
C ILE A 84 -1.88 10.10 -9.92
N ARG A 85 -2.29 8.98 -10.54
CA ARG A 85 -1.95 7.62 -10.08
C ARG A 85 -0.44 7.42 -10.00
N ARG A 86 0.29 7.78 -11.06
CA ARG A 86 1.74 7.59 -11.12
C ARG A 86 2.45 8.35 -10.00
N VAL A 87 2.11 9.64 -9.83
CA VAL A 87 2.72 10.48 -8.79
C VAL A 87 2.35 9.97 -7.40
N TYR A 88 1.09 9.55 -7.20
CA TYR A 88 0.65 8.96 -5.94
C TYR A 88 1.46 7.71 -5.54
N GLU A 89 1.74 6.82 -6.49
CA GLU A 89 2.50 5.58 -6.25
C GLU A 89 4.01 5.87 -6.04
N ARG A 90 4.61 6.77 -6.83
CA ARG A 90 6.05 7.11 -6.72
C ARG A 90 6.41 7.88 -5.45
N GLU A 91 5.55 8.78 -5.01
CA GLU A 91 5.81 9.68 -3.87
C GLU A 91 5.44 9.04 -2.51
N GLY A 92 5.03 7.76 -2.48
CA GLY A 92 4.77 7.05 -1.24
C GLY A 92 3.46 7.45 -0.54
N PHE A 93 2.49 8.04 -1.25
CA PHE A 93 1.17 8.35 -0.68
C PHE A 93 0.29 7.10 -0.49
N ALA A 94 0.75 5.94 -0.94
CA ALA A 94 0.03 4.68 -0.89
C ALA A 94 -0.25 4.22 0.56
N LEU A 95 -1.47 3.72 0.80
CA LEU A 95 -1.81 3.05 2.04
C LEU A 95 -1.17 1.66 2.07
N ASN A 96 -0.18 1.48 2.97
CA ASN A 96 0.60 0.25 3.10
C ASN A 96 -0.21 -0.99 3.51
N LYS A 97 -1.42 -0.84 4.04
CA LYS A 97 -2.30 -1.98 4.38
C LYS A 97 -3.75 -1.67 4.03
N ARG A 98 -4.39 -2.63 3.35
CA ARG A 98 -5.84 -2.67 3.21
C ARG A 98 -6.42 -2.90 4.61
N LEU A 99 -7.25 -1.98 5.10
CA LEU A 99 -8.04 -2.23 6.31
C LEU A 99 -8.83 -3.53 6.08
N ARG A 100 -8.52 -4.54 6.87
CA ARG A 100 -9.20 -5.84 6.83
C ARG A 100 -10.67 -5.55 7.10
N ARG A 101 -11.55 -5.80 6.12
CA ARG A 101 -12.99 -5.70 6.34
C ARG A 101 -13.31 -6.63 7.51
N ARG A 102 -13.83 -6.09 8.63
CA ARG A 102 -14.60 -6.91 9.57
C ARG A 102 -15.80 -7.41 8.75
N SER A 103 -15.75 -8.66 8.32
CA SER A 103 -16.88 -9.27 7.65
C SER A 103 -17.99 -9.42 8.69
N LEU A 104 -19.15 -8.82 8.44
CA LEU A 104 -20.37 -9.03 9.24
C LEU A 104 -20.74 -10.53 9.34
N LEU A 105 -20.23 -11.37 8.44
CA LEU A 105 -20.30 -12.83 8.53
C LEU A 105 -19.82 -13.40 9.88
N PHE A 106 -18.86 -12.76 10.55
CA PHE A 106 -18.38 -13.24 11.85
C PHE A 106 -19.41 -13.07 12.98
N GLN A 107 -20.34 -12.12 12.85
CA GLN A 107 -21.43 -11.93 13.82
C GLN A 107 -22.55 -12.96 13.61
N PHE A 108 -22.89 -13.28 12.36
CA PHE A 108 -23.94 -14.24 12.04
C PHE A 108 -23.54 -15.71 12.31
N THR A 109 -22.26 -16.07 12.18
CA THR A 109 -21.79 -17.42 12.50
C THR A 109 -21.84 -17.71 13.99
N ASN A 110 -21.48 -16.74 14.83
CA ASN A 110 -21.49 -16.91 16.29
C ASN A 110 -22.92 -17.02 16.83
N ALA A 111 -23.86 -16.21 16.32
CA ALA A 111 -25.27 -16.28 16.73
C ALA A 111 -25.94 -17.64 16.42
N LYS A 112 -25.56 -18.29 15.31
CA LYS A 112 -26.04 -19.65 14.99
C LYS A 112 -25.38 -20.74 15.84
N PHE A 113 -24.13 -20.54 16.28
CA PHE A 113 -23.41 -21.50 17.13
C PHE A 113 -23.88 -21.46 18.60
N GLU A 114 -24.31 -20.29 19.09
CA GLU A 114 -24.86 -20.15 20.43
C GLU A 114 -26.26 -20.77 20.56
N THR A 115 -27.12 -20.60 19.55
CA THR A 115 -28.47 -21.18 19.55
C THR A 115 -28.46 -22.71 19.45
N THR A 116 -27.58 -23.29 18.63
CA THR A 116 -27.45 -24.76 18.52
C THR A 116 -26.92 -25.40 19.81
N ASN A 117 -25.96 -24.76 20.49
CA ASN A 117 -25.47 -25.24 21.78
C ASN A 117 -26.54 -25.15 22.89
N TYR A 118 -27.36 -24.10 22.89
CA TYR A 118 -28.45 -23.99 23.87
C TYR A 118 -29.48 -25.11 23.68
N ILE A 119 -29.92 -25.36 22.43
CA ILE A 119 -30.89 -26.42 22.12
C ILE A 119 -30.34 -27.81 22.47
N TYR A 120 -29.07 -28.08 22.16
CA TYR A 120 -28.44 -29.37 22.46
C TYR A 120 -28.32 -29.62 23.98
N ASN A 121 -27.98 -28.59 24.76
CA ASN A 121 -27.91 -28.69 26.22
C ASN A 121 -29.30 -28.83 26.86
N LEU A 122 -30.33 -28.19 26.30
CA LEU A 122 -31.72 -28.33 26.76
C LEU A 122 -32.23 -29.76 26.53
N SER A 123 -31.94 -30.33 25.35
CA SER A 123 -32.28 -31.71 25.00
C SER A 123 -31.62 -32.74 25.94
N LYS A 124 -30.33 -32.57 26.24
CA LYS A 124 -29.61 -33.45 27.20
C LYS A 124 -30.15 -33.37 28.63
N LYS A 125 -30.58 -32.19 29.08
CA LYS A 125 -31.23 -32.05 30.40
C LYS A 125 -32.59 -32.73 30.41
N ALA A 126 -33.40 -32.56 29.38
CA ALA A 126 -34.72 -33.20 29.29
C ALA A 126 -34.63 -34.73 29.32
N THR A 127 -33.67 -35.32 28.61
CA THR A 127 -33.47 -36.79 28.62
C THR A 127 -32.98 -37.31 29.96
N THR A 128 -32.09 -36.60 30.65
CA THR A 128 -31.68 -36.98 32.02
C THR A 128 -32.83 -36.91 33.02
N TYR A 129 -33.66 -35.85 32.98
CA TYR A 129 -34.87 -35.78 33.81
C TYR A 129 -35.86 -36.91 33.51
N LEU A 130 -36.03 -37.27 32.24
CA LEU A 130 -36.92 -38.37 31.84
C LEU A 130 -36.40 -39.74 32.36
N ILE A 131 -35.09 -39.97 32.30
CA ILE A 131 -34.44 -41.17 32.85
C ILE A 131 -34.56 -41.22 34.38
N ILE A 132 -34.43 -40.08 35.06
CA ILE A 132 -34.61 -40.00 36.52
C ILE A 132 -36.07 -40.31 36.89
N LEU A 133 -37.04 -39.73 36.17
CA LEU A 133 -38.46 -39.94 36.40
C LEU A 133 -38.89 -41.40 36.13
N THR A 134 -38.34 -42.06 35.11
CA THR A 134 -38.63 -43.49 34.86
C THR A 134 -38.00 -44.40 35.90
N LYS A 135 -36.80 -44.08 36.41
CA LYS A 135 -36.19 -44.83 37.53
C LYS A 135 -36.98 -44.69 38.83
N LEU A 136 -37.48 -43.50 39.16
CA LEU A 136 -38.28 -43.27 40.37
C LEU A 136 -39.64 -43.97 40.32
N LYS A 137 -40.26 -44.09 39.14
CA LYS A 137 -41.53 -44.82 38.93
C LYS A 137 -41.43 -46.34 39.06
N ASN A 138 -40.22 -46.92 39.04
CA ASN A 138 -40.00 -48.36 39.21
C ASN A 138 -39.59 -48.75 40.64
N ILE A 139 -39.52 -47.77 41.56
CA ILE A 139 -39.11 -47.96 42.96
C ILE A 139 -40.33 -47.85 43.92
N PHE A 140 -41.45 -47.32 43.43
CA PHE A 140 -42.77 -47.33 44.08
C PHE A 140 -43.72 -48.22 43.28
#